data_AF-A0A0R3QGG5-F1
#
_entry.id   AF-A0A0R3QGG5-F1
#
_cell.length_a   1.000
_cell.length_b   1.000
_cell.length_c   1.000
_cell.angle_alpha   90.00
_cell.angle_beta   90.00
_cell.angle_gamma   90.00
#
_symmetry.space_group_name_H-M   'P 1'
#
loop_
_entity.id
_entity.type
_entity.pdbx_description
1 polymer ?
#
loop_
_entity_poly.entity_id
_entity_poly.type
_entity_poly.pdbx_seq_one_letter_code
_entity_poly.pdbx_strand_id
1 'polypeptide(L)'
;LAGHEKYLKTTIFGMTGHVPDYTMLMIGANAGIVGMTKEHLSLALCLNIPVFMVVTKIDMCPERVLSETMKNLDKLMKSPGVRKLTVVIKNLEDVVHAASHFSSGK
;
A
#
# COMPACT_ATOMS: atom_id res chain seq x y z
N LEU A 1 -5.11 -12.03 -1.82
CA LEU A 1 -4.17 -12.63 -2.79
C LEU A 1 -2.94 -13.15 -2.06
N ALA A 2 -2.11 -14.00 -2.70
CA ALA A 2 -1.02 -14.70 -2.02
C ALA A 2 0.20 -13.80 -1.81
N GLY A 3 0.83 -13.88 -0.64
CA GLY A 3 1.97 -13.03 -0.25
C GLY A 3 3.35 -13.65 -0.44
N HIS A 4 3.44 -14.90 -0.92
CA HIS A 4 4.71 -15.58 -1.18
C HIS A 4 5.03 -15.53 -2.67
N GLU A 5 6.29 -15.23 -3.01
CA GLU A 5 6.81 -15.09 -4.39
C GLU A 5 6.42 -16.24 -5.34
N LYS A 6 6.38 -17.49 -4.85
CA LYS A 6 5.98 -18.66 -5.63
C LYS A 6 4.57 -18.54 -6.24
N TYR A 7 3.70 -17.77 -5.60
CA TYR A 7 2.30 -17.58 -6.00
C TYR A 7 2.03 -16.23 -6.67
N LEU A 8 3.08 -15.48 -7.06
CA LEU A 8 2.92 -14.18 -7.73
C LEU A 8 2.03 -14.28 -8.97
N LYS A 9 2.18 -15.36 -9.77
CA LYS A 9 1.32 -15.60 -10.94
C LYS A 9 -0.16 -15.65 -10.58
N THR A 10 -0.52 -16.32 -9.48
CA THR A 10 -1.90 -16.41 -8.99
C THR A 10 -2.43 -15.05 -8.58
N THR A 11 -1.60 -14.22 -7.93
CA THR A 11 -1.95 -12.83 -7.59
C THR A 11 -2.22 -12.01 -8.86
N ILE A 12 -1.37 -12.11 -9.88
CA ILE A 12 -1.55 -11.41 -11.16
C ILE A 12 -2.88 -11.80 -11.80
N PHE A 13 -3.15 -13.11 -11.95
CA PHE A 13 -4.41 -13.60 -12.51
C PHE A 13 -5.64 -13.10 -11.72
N GLY A 14 -5.54 -13.06 -10.39
CA GLY A 14 -6.62 -12.53 -9.55
C GLY A 14 -6.88 -11.04 -9.78
N MET A 15 -5.82 -10.22 -9.86
CA MET A 15 -5.96 -8.78 -10.07
C MET A 15 -6.46 -8.44 -11.47
N THR A 16 -5.97 -9.12 -12.50
CA THR A 16 -6.37 -8.85 -13.89
C THR A 16 -7.73 -9.46 -14.25
N GLY A 17 -8.06 -10.63 -13.68
CA GLY A 17 -9.32 -11.32 -13.95
C GLY A 17 -10.52 -10.69 -13.24
N HIS A 18 -10.33 -10.16 -12.02
CA HIS A 18 -11.41 -9.55 -11.24
C HIS A 18 -11.46 -8.03 -11.33
N VAL A 19 -10.38 -7.35 -11.77
CA VAL A 19 -10.27 -5.89 -11.92
C VAL A 19 -10.84 -5.15 -10.70
N PRO A 20 -10.20 -5.29 -9.52
CA PRO A 20 -10.75 -4.73 -8.30
C PRO A 20 -10.75 -3.19 -8.35
N ASP A 21 -11.80 -2.57 -7.77
CA ASP A 21 -11.91 -1.11 -7.68
C ASP A 21 -10.78 -0.47 -6.87
N TYR A 22 -10.20 -1.22 -5.94
CA TYR A 22 -9.08 -0.79 -5.12
C TYR A 22 -8.32 -1.97 -4.52
N THR A 23 -7.09 -1.70 -4.09
CA THR A 23 -6.24 -2.67 -3.38
C THR A 23 -5.81 -2.14 -2.01
N MET A 24 -5.96 -2.99 -0.99
CA MET A 24 -5.41 -2.75 0.34
C MET A 24 -4.04 -3.41 0.46
N LEU A 25 -2.99 -2.60 0.68
CA LEU A 25 -1.63 -3.09 0.86
C LEU A 25 -1.29 -3.15 2.36
N MET A 26 -1.26 -4.36 2.90
CA MET A 26 -0.97 -4.62 4.31
C MET A 26 0.54 -4.63 4.55
N ILE A 27 1.01 -3.84 5.51
CA ILE A 27 2.41 -3.72 5.91
C ILE A 27 2.54 -4.02 7.41
N GLY A 28 3.52 -4.83 7.80
CA GLY A 28 3.83 -5.03 9.22
C GLY A 28 4.71 -3.90 9.73
N ALA A 29 4.34 -3.27 10.85
CA ALA A 29 5.09 -2.17 11.45
C ALA A 29 6.56 -2.52 11.72
N ASN A 30 6.80 -3.74 12.22
CA ASN A 30 8.14 -4.25 12.53
C ASN A 30 8.93 -4.69 11.28
N ALA A 31 8.25 -5.23 10.26
CA ALA A 31 8.90 -5.75 9.05
C ALA A 31 9.16 -4.65 8.00
N GLY A 32 8.34 -3.61 7.98
CA GLY A 32 8.41 -2.54 7.00
C GLY A 32 8.12 -3.01 5.57
N ILE A 33 8.83 -2.43 4.60
CA ILE A 33 8.65 -2.73 3.17
C ILE A 33 9.45 -3.98 2.80
N VAL A 34 8.76 -5.06 2.48
CA VAL A 34 9.35 -6.33 2.02
C VAL A 34 9.29 -6.41 0.48
N GLY A 35 10.12 -7.25 -0.15
CA GLY A 35 10.19 -7.38 -1.62
C GLY A 35 8.81 -7.53 -2.29
N MET A 36 7.98 -8.43 -1.77
CA MET A 36 6.61 -8.65 -2.27
C MET A 36 5.69 -7.42 -2.15
N THR A 37 5.90 -6.54 -1.16
CA THR A 37 5.16 -5.28 -1.03
C THR A 37 5.41 -4.38 -2.23
N LYS A 38 6.66 -4.31 -2.71
CA LYS A 38 7.02 -3.53 -3.90
C LYS A 38 6.45 -4.16 -5.18
N GLU A 39 6.45 -5.48 -5.28
CA GLU A 39 5.86 -6.17 -6.44
C GLU A 39 4.34 -5.95 -6.49
N HIS A 40 3.63 -6.15 -5.38
CA HIS A 40 2.18 -5.91 -5.33
C HIS A 40 1.81 -4.45 -5.58
N LEU A 41 2.60 -3.51 -5.06
CA LEU A 41 2.41 -2.09 -5.36
C LEU A 41 2.62 -1.81 -6.86
N SER A 42 3.69 -2.35 -7.45
CA SER A 42 3.97 -2.19 -8.89
C SER A 42 2.84 -2.75 -9.74
N LEU A 43 2.33 -3.94 -9.41
CA LEU A 43 1.21 -4.55 -10.12
C LEU A 43 -0.06 -3.69 -10.04
N ALA A 44 -0.41 -3.19 -8.86
CA ALA A 44 -1.58 -2.33 -8.69
C ALA A 44 -1.45 -1.02 -9.49
N LEU A 45 -0.26 -0.40 -9.48
CA LEU A 45 0.03 0.80 -10.26
C LEU A 45 -0.03 0.54 -11.78
N CYS A 46 0.55 -0.56 -12.25
CA CYS A 46 0.50 -0.94 -13.67
C CYS A 46 -0.93 -1.18 -14.18
N LEU A 47 -1.82 -1.66 -13.30
CA LEU A 47 -3.23 -1.87 -13.62
C LEU A 47 -4.10 -0.62 -13.35
N ASN A 48 -3.51 0.50 -12.96
CA ASN A 48 -4.19 1.73 -12.57
C ASN A 48 -5.25 1.53 -11.47
N ILE A 49 -5.03 0.57 -10.57
CA ILE A 49 -5.92 0.30 -9.45
C ILE A 49 -5.50 1.17 -8.27
N PRO A 50 -6.40 1.98 -7.67
CA PRO A 50 -6.14 2.75 -6.46
C PRO A 50 -5.63 1.88 -5.30
N VAL A 51 -4.63 2.38 -4.57
CA VAL A 51 -4.02 1.65 -3.44
C VAL A 51 -4.06 2.48 -2.18
N PHE A 52 -4.49 1.88 -1.07
CA PHE A 52 -4.25 2.40 0.27
C PHE A 52 -3.43 1.41 1.09
N MET A 53 -2.63 1.93 2.01
CA MET A 53 -1.72 1.14 2.84
C MET A 53 -2.20 1.08 4.27
N VAL A 54 -2.16 -0.11 4.86
CA VAL A 54 -2.51 -0.33 6.26
C VAL A 54 -1.31 -0.90 7.01
N VAL A 55 -0.82 -0.14 7.97
CA VAL A 55 0.26 -0.58 8.85
C VAL A 55 -0.35 -1.34 10.03
N THR A 56 0.09 -2.57 10.24
CA THR A 56 -0.43 -3.51 11.23
C THR A 56 0.65 -3.93 12.23
N LYS A 57 0.27 -4.64 13.30
CA LYS A 57 1.17 -5.08 14.36
C LYS A 57 1.93 -3.92 15.04
N ILE A 58 1.24 -2.79 15.21
CA ILE A 58 1.78 -1.60 15.85
C ILE A 58 1.98 -1.80 17.36
N ASP A 59 1.22 -2.72 17.95
CA ASP A 59 1.24 -3.12 19.35
C ASP A 59 2.56 -3.79 19.77
N MET A 60 3.18 -4.58 18.87
CA MET A 60 4.44 -5.27 19.13
C MET A 60 5.68 -4.48 18.68
N CYS A 61 5.50 -3.35 17.99
CA CYS A 61 6.58 -2.63 17.34
C CYS A 61 7.05 -1.43 18.19
N PRO A 62 8.35 -1.29 18.50
CA PRO A 62 8.87 -0.09 19.15
C PRO A 62 8.58 1.17 18.33
N GLU A 63 8.22 2.28 18.98
CA GLU A 63 7.84 3.54 18.32
C GLU A 63 8.90 4.06 17.34
N ARG A 64 10.18 3.86 17.66
CA ARG A 64 11.31 4.23 16.79
C ARG A 64 11.24 3.50 15.44
N VAL A 65 10.98 2.20 15.46
CA VAL A 65 10.89 1.35 14.25
C VAL A 65 9.63 1.70 13.47
N LEU A 66 8.49 1.88 14.15
CA LEU A 66 7.26 2.34 13.51
C LEU A 66 7.45 3.67 12.78
N SER A 67 8.10 4.64 13.43
CA SER A 67 8.39 5.96 12.84
C SER A 67 9.29 5.86 11.62
N GLU A 68 10.27 4.96 11.64
CA GLU A 68 11.14 4.68 10.50
C GLU A 68 10.39 4.01 9.34
N THR A 69 9.54 3.02 9.64
CA THR A 69 8.66 2.37 8.66
C THR A 69 7.75 3.39 7.99
N MET A 70 7.10 4.29 8.75
CA MET A 70 6.26 5.35 8.19
C MET A 70 7.04 6.30 7.28
N LYS A 71 8.26 6.69 7.65
CA LYS A 71 9.14 7.51 6.79
C LYS A 71 9.54 6.78 5.51
N ASN A 72 9.81 5.49 5.59
CA ASN A 72 10.20 4.69 4.43
C ASN A 72 9.02 4.49 3.46
N LEU A 73 7.79 4.34 3.97
CA LEU A 73 6.57 4.31 3.16
C LEU A 73 6.33 5.63 2.45
N ASP A 74 6.52 6.76 3.15
CA ASP A 74 6.43 8.10 2.56
C ASP A 74 7.44 8.29 1.40
N LYS A 75 8.69 7.85 1.61
CA LYS A 75 9.73 7.86 0.57
C LYS A 75 9.39 6.96 -0.62
N LEU A 76 8.85 5.76 -0.38
CA LEU A 76 8.46 4.84 -1.45
C LEU A 76 7.40 5.46 -2.36
N MET A 77 6.39 6.10 -1.80
CA MET A 77 5.30 6.71 -2.57
C MET A 77 5.74 7.94 -3.37
N LYS A 78 6.68 8.72 -2.82
CA LYS A 78 7.30 9.86 -3.50
C LYS A 78 8.39 9.48 -4.50
N SER A 79 8.76 8.20 -4.56
CA SER A 79 9.82 7.73 -5.45
C SER A 79 9.47 7.93 -6.93
N PRO A 80 10.47 8.07 -7.83
CA PRO A 80 10.24 8.37 -9.25
C PRO A 80 9.33 7.38 -9.99
N GLY A 81 9.18 6.14 -9.49
CA GLY A 81 8.33 5.11 -10.07
C GLY A 81 6.86 5.15 -9.63
N VAL A 82 6.55 5.83 -8.51
CA VAL A 82 5.17 5.89 -7.98
C VAL A 82 4.59 7.31 -8.11
N ARG A 83 5.36 8.33 -7.71
CA ARG A 83 4.99 9.76 -7.80
C ARG A 83 3.61 10.10 -7.23
N LYS A 84 3.21 9.46 -6.13
CA LYS A 84 1.93 9.71 -5.45
C LYS A 84 2.19 10.44 -4.14
N LEU A 85 1.31 11.38 -3.80
CA LEU A 85 1.31 12.04 -2.50
C LEU A 85 0.69 11.11 -1.45
N THR A 86 1.34 11.02 -0.30
CA THR A 86 0.92 10.23 0.85
C THR A 86 0.12 11.10 1.80
N VAL A 87 -1.11 10.67 2.10
CA VAL A 87 -1.96 11.26 3.15
C VAL A 87 -1.96 10.31 4.33
N VAL A 88 -1.52 10.79 5.49
CA VAL A 88 -1.58 10.02 6.74
C VAL A 88 -2.93 10.25 7.38
N ILE A 89 -3.68 9.18 7.59
CA ILE A 89 -5.02 9.22 8.21
C ILE A 89 -4.87 9.18 9.72
N LYS A 90 -5.37 10.20 10.42
CA LYS A 90 -5.34 10.29 11.90
C LYS A 90 -6.73 10.35 12.51
N ASN A 91 -7.70 10.92 11.80
CA ASN A 91 -9.06 11.10 12.27
C ASN A 91 -10.08 10.74 11.17
N LEU A 92 -11.37 10.80 11.51
CA LEU A 92 -12.45 10.47 10.58
C LEU A 92 -12.56 11.49 9.43
N GLU A 93 -12.23 12.75 9.66
CA GLU A 93 -12.26 13.79 8.61
C GLU A 93 -11.23 13.49 7.51
N ASP A 94 -10.02 13.06 7.90
CA ASP A 94 -8.98 12.60 6.97
C ASP A 94 -9.48 11.42 6.13
N VAL A 95 -10.24 10.49 6.74
CA VAL A 95 -10.83 9.35 6.03
C VAL A 95 -11.82 9.83 4.97
N VAL A 96 -12.74 10.73 5.33
CA VAL A 96 -13.75 11.25 4.41
C VAL A 96 -13.08 11.98 3.24
N HIS A 97 -12.09 12.82 3.54
CA HIS A 97 -11.33 13.55 2.53
C HIS A 97 -10.55 12.61 1.62
N ALA A 98 -9.81 11.65 2.18
CA ALA A 98 -9.05 10.68 1.40
C ALA A 98 -9.96 9.81 0.52
N ALA A 99 -11.09 9.33 1.06
CA ALA A 99 -12.07 8.52 0.32
C ALA A 99 -12.69 9.28 -0.86
N SER A 100 -13.01 10.57 -0.67
CA SER A 100 -13.56 11.43 -1.72
C SER A 100 -12.62 11.62 -2.91
N HIS A 101 -11.30 11.55 -2.66
CA HIS A 101 -10.26 11.69 -3.68
C HIS A 101 -9.60 10.36 -4.09
N PHE A 102 -10.07 9.23 -3.55
CA PHE A 102 -9.39 7.94 -3.68
C PHE A 102 -9.49 7.34 -5.08
N SER A 103 -10.63 7.50 -5.74
CA SER A 103 -10.91 6.97 -7.09
C SER A 103 -10.55 7.95 -8.21
N SER A 104 -10.21 9.20 -7.90
CA SER A 104 -9.85 10.20 -8.91
C SER A 104 -8.40 9.99 -9.38
N GLY A 105 -8.20 8.88 -10.10
CA GLY A 105 -7.05 8.65 -10.97
C GLY A 105 -7.20 9.32 -12.34
N LYS A 106 -8.08 10.33 -12.45
CA LYS A 106 -8.18 11.30 -13.54
C LYS A 106 -7.97 12.69 -12.98
#